data_AF-A0A520K7I4-F1
#
_entry.id   AF-A0A520K7I4-F1
#
_cell.length_a   1.000
_cell.length_b   1.000
_cell.length_c   1.000
_cell.angle_alpha   90.00
_cell.angle_beta   90.00
_cell.angle_gamma   90.00
#
_symmetry.space_group_name_H-M   'P 1'
#
loop_
_entity.id
_entity.type
_entity.pdbx_description
1 polymer ?
#
loop_
_entity_poly.entity_id
_entity_poly.type
_entity_poly.pdbx_seq_one_letter_code
_entity_poly.pdbx_strand_id
1 'polypeptide(L)' 'MIKAKAQPENFENATKRLKTALEYDPLELDIALDAVIRRFEFTFEMAWKSVKLAAKAVGYDCKSPKGRLKLAYRMG' A
#
# COMPACT_ATOMS: atom_id res chain seq x y z
N MET A 1 18.03 -6.89 -6.65
CA MET A 1 17.55 -5.87 -7.61
C MET A 1 16.13 -6.15 -8.13
N ILE A 2 15.73 -7.40 -8.42
CA ILE A 2 14.39 -7.75 -8.94
C ILE A 2 13.24 -7.36 -7.99
N LYS A 3 13.40 -7.53 -6.66
CA LYS A 3 12.37 -7.19 -5.65
C LYS A 3 12.00 -5.70 -5.59
N ALA A 4 12.91 -4.79 -5.98
CA ALA A 4 12.67 -3.35 -5.85
C ALA A 4 11.83 -2.79 -7.00
N LYS A 5 12.04 -3.29 -8.22
CA LYS A 5 11.27 -2.89 -9.41
C LYS A 5 9.83 -3.39 -9.39
N ALA A 6 9.61 -4.59 -8.82
CA ALA A 6 8.28 -5.17 -8.69
C ALA A 6 7.39 -4.47 -7.63
N GLN A 7 7.96 -3.73 -6.68
CA GLN A 7 7.18 -3.19 -5.55
C GLN A 7 6.24 -2.03 -5.95
N PRO A 8 6.66 -1.04 -6.77
CA PRO A 8 5.75 -0.05 -7.34
C PRO A 8 4.62 -0.68 -8.17
N GLU A 9 4.94 -1.64 -9.03
CA GLU A 9 3.95 -2.37 -9.84
C GLU A 9 2.95 -3.14 -8.95
N ASN A 10 3.44 -3.78 -7.88
CA ASN A 10 2.57 -4.46 -6.91
C ASN A 10 1.63 -3.49 -6.20
N PHE A 11 2.10 -2.29 -5.86
CA PHE A 11 1.27 -1.26 -5.25
C PHE A 11 0.22 -0.70 -6.25
N GLU A 12 0.61 -0.49 -7.50
CA GLU A 12 -0.30 -0.09 -8.56
C GLU A 12 -1.40 -1.14 -8.79
N ASN A 13 -1.01 -2.41 -8.87
CA ASN A 13 -1.95 -3.53 -9.03
C ASN A 13 -2.88 -3.67 -7.82
N ALA A 14 -2.37 -3.50 -6.58
CA ALA A 14 -3.20 -3.49 -5.38
C ALA A 14 -4.25 -2.38 -5.44
N THR A 15 -3.83 -1.17 -5.86
CA THR A 15 -4.71 0.00 -5.99
C THR A 15 -5.79 -0.23 -7.05
N LYS A 16 -5.44 -0.81 -8.21
CA LYS A 16 -6.42 -1.18 -9.25
C LYS A 16 -7.47 -2.15 -8.70
N ARG A 17 -7.04 -3.18 -7.99
CA ARG A 17 -7.96 -4.16 -7.38
C ARG A 17 -8.84 -3.53 -6.31
N LEU A 18 -8.32 -2.61 -5.49
CA LEU A 18 -9.13 -1.87 -4.52
C LEU A 18 -10.21 -1.06 -5.24
N LYS A 19 -9.87 -0.32 -6.31
CA LYS A 19 -10.84 0.43 -7.12
C LYS A 19 -11.95 -0.47 -7.65
N THR A 20 -11.61 -1.63 -8.21
CA THR A 20 -12.61 -2.60 -8.69
C THR A 20 -13.52 -3.14 -7.58
N ALA A 21 -13.06 -3.24 -6.33
CA ALA A 21 -13.96 -3.65 -5.24
C ALA A 21 -14.95 -2.56 -4.85
N LEU A 22 -14.57 -1.30 -5.02
CA LEU A 22 -15.43 -0.14 -4.75
C LEU A 22 -16.47 0.11 -5.85
N GLU A 23 -16.42 -0.64 -6.97
CA GLU A 23 -17.48 -0.64 -7.99
C GLU A 23 -18.73 -1.38 -7.51
N TYR A 24 -18.60 -2.24 -6.51
CA TYR A 24 -19.72 -2.84 -5.78
C TYR A 24 -20.09 -1.93 -4.61
N ASP A 25 -21.38 -1.74 -4.33
CA ASP A 25 -21.78 -1.03 -3.12
C ASP A 25 -21.38 -1.85 -1.88
N PRO A 26 -20.40 -1.41 -1.08
CA PRO A 26 -19.94 -2.15 0.08
C PRO A 26 -20.98 -2.17 1.21
N LEU A 27 -21.96 -1.25 1.19
CA LEU A 27 -22.97 -1.11 2.24
C LEU A 27 -24.22 -1.95 1.96
N GLU A 28 -24.41 -2.39 0.72
CA GLU A 28 -25.52 -3.28 0.35
C GLU A 28 -25.22 -4.76 0.63
N LEU A 29 -23.94 -5.13 0.71
CA LEU A 29 -23.53 -6.54 0.80
C LEU A 29 -22.31 -6.73 1.71
N ASP A 30 -22.49 -7.45 2.82
CA ASP A 30 -21.43 -7.71 3.83
C ASP A 30 -20.14 -8.28 3.22
N ILE A 31 -20.25 -9.20 2.25
CA ILE A 31 -19.07 -9.77 1.58
C ILE A 31 -18.32 -8.74 0.71
N ALA A 32 -19.02 -7.74 0.17
CA ALA A 32 -18.38 -6.64 -0.54
C ALA A 32 -17.62 -5.74 0.43
N LEU A 33 -18.19 -5.45 1.61
CA LEU A 33 -17.51 -4.72 2.69
C LEU A 33 -16.21 -5.43 3.11
N ASP A 34 -16.28 -6.72 3.39
CA ASP A 34 -15.13 -7.53 3.78
C ASP A 34 -14.03 -7.52 2.70
N ALA A 35 -14.43 -7.65 1.43
CA ALA A 35 -13.51 -7.59 0.31
C ALA A 35 -12.84 -6.21 0.18
N VAL A 36 -13.58 -5.12 0.40
CA VAL A 36 -13.05 -3.75 0.39
C VAL A 36 -12.07 -3.53 1.54
N ILE A 37 -12.44 -3.91 2.77
CA ILE A 37 -11.57 -3.81 3.95
C ILE A 37 -10.26 -4.57 3.69
N ARG A 38 -10.35 -5.82 3.23
CA ARG A 38 -9.16 -6.63 2.97
C ARG A 38 -8.26 -6.05 1.89
N ARG A 39 -8.85 -5.54 0.80
CA ARG A 39 -8.09 -4.90 -0.29
C ARG A 39 -7.47 -3.58 0.16
N PHE A 40 -8.14 -2.83 1.05
CA PHE A 40 -7.57 -1.63 1.66
C PHE A 40 -6.35 -1.95 2.51
N GLU A 41 -6.45 -2.92 3.43
CA GLU A 41 -5.33 -3.37 4.27
C GLU A 41 -4.12 -3.78 3.42
N PHE A 42 -4.35 -4.57 2.38
CA PHE A 42 -3.29 -5.03 1.48
C PHE A 42 -2.67 -3.87 0.70
N THR A 43 -3.49 -2.94 0.20
CA THR A 43 -3.02 -1.76 -0.53
C THR A 43 -2.19 -0.86 0.39
N PHE A 44 -2.64 -0.63 1.62
CA PHE A 44 -1.89 0.10 2.64
C PHE A 44 -0.55 -0.60 2.96
N GLU A 45 -0.55 -1.93 3.02
CA GLU A 45 0.65 -2.71 3.23
C GLU A 45 1.69 -2.52 2.12
N MET A 46 1.23 -2.58 0.86
CA MET A 46 2.08 -2.33 -0.29
C MET A 46 2.62 -0.90 -0.29
N ALA A 47 1.81 0.09 0.08
CA ALA A 47 2.22 1.49 0.16
C ALA A 47 3.41 1.69 1.11
N TRP A 48 3.32 1.26 2.37
CA TRP A 48 4.43 1.47 3.32
C TRP A 48 5.67 0.62 2.99
N LYS A 49 5.50 -0.53 2.33
CA LYS A 49 6.63 -1.33 1.82
C LYS A 49 7.36 -0.61 0.69
N SER A 50 6.65 0.05 -0.22
CA SER A 50 7.24 0.92 -1.24
C SER A 50 8.05 2.06 -0.61
N VAL A 51 7.47 2.75 0.39
CA VAL A 51 8.19 3.80 1.15
C VAL A 51 9.43 3.23 1.85
N LYS A 52 9.35 2.02 2.42
CA LYS A 52 10.52 1.36 3.04
C LYS A 52 11.67 1.20 2.05
N LEU A 53 11.38 0.77 0.82
CA LEU A 53 12.40 0.58 -0.20
C LEU A 53 13.00 1.91 -0.65
N ALA A 54 12.17 2.94 -0.85
CA ALA A 54 12.63 4.28 -1.17
C ALA A 54 13.53 4.84 -0.05
N ALA A 55 13.10 4.76 1.21
CA ALA A 55 13.88 5.19 2.37
C ALA A 55 15.23 4.46 2.46
N LYS A 56 15.27 3.15 2.18
CA LYS A 56 16.53 2.40 2.16
C LYS A 56 17.49 2.86 1.06
N ALA A 57 16.96 3.24 -0.11
CA ALA A 57 17.78 3.72 -1.22
C ALA A 57 18.51 5.05 -0.89
N VAL A 58 17.94 5.86 0.01
CA VAL A 58 18.52 7.12 0.50
C VAL A 58 19.17 7.01 1.89
N GLY A 59 19.39 5.78 2.39
CA GLY A 59 20.17 5.53 3.61
C GLY A 59 19.39 5.52 4.93
N TYR A 60 18.05 5.56 4.90
CA TYR A 60 17.22 5.47 6.11
C TYR A 60 16.64 4.07 6.32
N ASP A 61 16.60 3.59 7.58
CA ASP A 61 15.93 2.34 7.96
C ASP A 61 14.92 2.58 9.09
N CYS A 62 13.67 2.86 8.74
CA CYS A 62 12.58 2.97 9.71
C CYS A 62 11.93 1.60 9.99
N LYS A 63 11.76 1.27 11.28
CA LYS A 63 11.28 -0.04 11.72
C LYS A 63 9.75 -0.22 11.69
N SER A 64 8.96 0.85 11.79
CA SER A 64 7.47 0.78 11.79
C SER A 64 6.82 1.38 10.52
N PRO A 65 5.63 0.90 10.09
CA PRO A 65 4.87 1.50 8.99
C PRO A 65 4.60 3.00 9.19
N LYS A 66 4.14 3.39 10.39
CA LYS A 66 3.90 4.80 10.76
C LYS A 66 5.18 5.64 10.68
N GLY A 67 6.31 5.11 11.13
CA GLY A 67 7.60 5.80 11.06
C GLY A 67 8.04 6.06 9.62
N ARG A 68 7.82 5.08 8.72
CA ARG A 68 8.10 5.21 7.29
C ARG A 68 7.27 6.31 6.63
N LEU A 69 5.96 6.36 6.91
CA LEU A 69 5.09 7.41 6.36
C LEU A 69 5.48 8.80 6.87
N LYS A 70 5.81 8.93 8.16
CA LYS A 70 6.33 10.19 8.72
C LYS A 70 7.65 10.62 8.08
N LEU A 71 8.54 9.67 7.81
CA LEU A 71 9.80 9.95 7.14
C LEU A 71 9.54 10.43 5.70
N ALA A 72 8.71 9.72 4.93
CA ALA A 72 8.34 10.14 3.58
C ALA A 72 7.78 11.57 3.58
N TYR A 73 6.81 11.86 4.45
CA TYR A 73 6.24 13.20 4.56
C TYR A 73 7.28 14.29 4.90
N ARG A 74 8.30 13.97 5.71
CA ARG A 74 9.40 14.90 6.03
C ARG A 74 10.32 15.14 4.82
N MET A 75 10.45 14.17 3.93
CA MET A 75 11.38 14.21 2.80
C MET A 75 10.82 14.93 1.56
N GLY A 76 9.52 15.26 1.55
CA GLY A 76 8.81 15.87 0.41
C GLY A 76 8.17 14.84 -0.51
#